data_AF-A0A9J5YYQ9-F1
#
_entry.id   AF-A0A9J5YYQ9-F1
#
_cell.length_a   1.000
_cell.length_b   1.000
_cell.length_c   1.000
_cell.angle_alpha   90.00
_cell.angle_beta   90.00
_cell.angle_gamma   90.00
#
_symmetry.space_group_name_H-M   'P 1'
#
loop_
_entity.id
_entity.type
_entity.pdbx_description
1 polymer ?
#
loop_
_entity_poly.entity_id
_entity_poly.type
_entity_poly.pdbx_seq_one_letter_code
_entity_poly.pdbx_strand_id
1 'polypeptide(L)'
;MGNHAFMNFLPTSEVHHLTRRGSDHAPLHVICSTEEEPCVKPFKFLKFWRKHYQFKGLIEANWKVNFVGCPFMIFKPKLRRSRRSSFKKVEAKLKKYWHNEEEYWKQKSGMRWFKDGDRNTKFFHNYVKGRRKRLRIHDIQKTQGGDTITSTKEIGVALVVYFEEQFREDSCNEDYGLLHVILNLITPE
;
A
#
# COMPACT_ATOMS: atom_id res chain seq x y z
N MET A 1 26.65 39.87 -17.89
CA MET A 1 26.07 40.05 -19.24
C MET A 1 26.20 38.75 -20.00
N GLY A 2 25.08 38.13 -20.35
CA GLY A 2 25.00 36.96 -21.21
C GLY A 2 23.53 36.77 -21.55
N ASN A 3 23.15 36.88 -22.83
CA ASN A 3 21.77 36.61 -23.22
C ASN A 3 21.49 35.10 -23.03
N HIS A 4 20.21 34.71 -23.09
CA HIS A 4 19.84 33.31 -22.90
C HIS A 4 20.52 32.37 -23.92
N ALA A 5 20.84 32.86 -25.12
CA ALA A 5 21.58 32.11 -26.13
C ALA A 5 23.03 31.81 -25.71
N PHE A 6 23.73 32.79 -25.11
CA PHE A 6 25.09 32.65 -24.60
C PHE A 6 25.17 31.62 -23.47
N MET A 7 24.24 31.68 -22.51
CA MET A 7 24.19 30.73 -21.38
C MET A 7 23.90 29.28 -21.83
N ASN A 8 23.24 29.10 -22.98
CA ASN A 8 23.01 27.78 -23.57
C ASN A 8 24.23 27.23 -24.32
N PHE A 9 25.09 28.11 -24.85
CA PHE A 9 26.28 27.72 -25.62
C PHE A 9 27.48 27.41 -24.71
N LEU A 10 27.64 28.14 -23.61
CA LEU A 10 28.73 27.97 -22.64
C LEU A 10 28.17 27.86 -21.21
N PRO A 11 27.63 26.69 -20.83
CA PRO A 11 26.91 26.53 -19.57
C PRO A 11 27.79 26.66 -18.32
N THR A 12 29.11 26.53 -18.46
CA THR A 12 30.12 26.56 -17.38
C THR A 12 31.04 27.78 -17.46
N SER A 13 30.62 28.86 -18.14
CA SER A 13 31.44 30.08 -18.21
C SER A 13 31.49 30.81 -16.86
N GLU A 14 32.69 31.06 -16.35
CA GLU A 14 32.92 31.88 -15.16
C GLU A 14 33.52 33.24 -15.53
N VAL A 15 33.12 34.30 -14.83
CA VAL A 15 33.60 35.66 -15.07
C VAL A 15 34.25 36.20 -13.79
N HIS A 16 35.57 36.40 -13.83
CA HIS A 16 36.32 37.03 -12.75
C HIS A 16 36.55 38.50 -13.07
N HIS A 17 36.23 39.36 -12.10
CA HIS A 17 36.53 40.79 -12.19
C HIS A 17 37.93 41.00 -11.63
N LEU A 18 38.88 41.39 -12.48
CA LEU A 18 40.25 41.64 -12.04
C LEU A 18 40.36 43.01 -11.36
N THR A 19 41.31 43.13 -10.44
CA THR A 19 41.53 44.35 -9.68
C THR A 19 41.98 45.50 -10.59
N ARG A 20 41.28 46.63 -10.46
CA ARG A 20 41.51 47.86 -11.23
C ARG A 20 42.78 48.54 -10.73
N ARG A 21 43.86 48.56 -11.53
CA ARG A 21 45.06 49.37 -11.25
C ARG A 21 45.25 50.44 -12.32
N GLY A 22 45.04 51.70 -11.95
CA GLY A 22 45.41 52.88 -12.75
C GLY A 22 44.53 53.20 -13.98
N SER A 23 43.55 52.37 -14.33
CA SER A 23 42.59 52.63 -15.41
C SER A 23 41.18 52.68 -14.86
N ASP A 24 40.30 53.47 -15.48
CA ASP A 24 38.88 53.49 -15.18
C ASP A 24 38.10 52.30 -15.78
N HIS A 25 38.78 51.37 -16.45
CA HIS A 25 38.19 50.12 -16.93
C HIS A 25 38.72 48.92 -16.12
N ALA A 26 37.82 48.08 -15.59
CA ALA A 26 38.18 46.84 -14.91
C ALA A 26 38.15 45.68 -15.92
N PRO A 27 39.30 45.02 -16.20
CA PRO A 27 39.31 43.92 -17.15
C PRO A 27 38.53 42.71 -16.60
N LEU A 28 37.73 42.09 -17.47
CA LEU A 28 37.00 40.87 -17.18
C LEU A 28 37.78 39.68 -17.71
N HIS A 29 38.09 38.73 -16.82
CA HIS A 29 38.67 37.45 -17.20
C HIS A 29 37.56 36.41 -17.30
N VAL A 30 37.25 35.98 -18.52
CA VAL A 30 36.20 35.00 -18.79
C VAL A 30 36.85 33.65 -19.04
N ILE A 31 36.54 32.68 -18.18
CA ILE A 31 36.99 31.30 -18.32
C ILE A 31 35.85 30.51 -18.97
N CYS A 32 36.11 29.98 -20.16
CA CYS A 32 35.16 29.17 -20.91
C CYS A 32 35.64 27.71 -20.90
N SER A 33 35.02 26.88 -20.07
CA SER A 33 35.31 25.44 -20.05
C SER A 33 34.44 24.71 -21.07
N THR A 34 35.05 23.97 -21.99
CA THR A 34 34.34 23.05 -22.91
C THR A 34 34.19 21.64 -22.35
N GLU A 35 34.66 21.41 -21.11
CA GLU A 35 34.50 20.13 -20.44
C GLU A 35 33.02 19.92 -20.13
N GLU A 36 32.43 18.94 -20.82
CA GLU A 36 31.11 18.43 -20.48
C GLU A 36 31.19 17.85 -19.06
N GLU A 37 30.75 18.61 -18.05
CA GLU A 37 30.38 18.05 -16.75
C GLU A 37 29.62 16.73 -17.00
N PRO A 38 30.06 15.59 -16.45
CA PRO A 38 29.47 14.30 -16.79
C PRO A 38 27.97 14.35 -16.52
N CYS A 39 27.20 14.45 -17.60
CA CYS A 39 25.75 14.62 -17.52
C CYS A 39 25.18 13.40 -16.81
N VAL A 40 24.83 13.58 -15.53
CA VAL A 40 24.18 12.54 -14.75
C VAL A 40 22.87 12.23 -15.46
N LYS A 41 22.81 11.07 -16.12
CA LYS A 41 21.65 10.64 -16.91
C LYS A 41 20.40 10.85 -16.07
N PRO A 42 19.52 11.81 -16.40
CA PRO A 42 18.43 12.23 -15.53
C PRO A 42 17.35 11.14 -15.39
N PHE A 43 17.47 10.07 -16.17
CA PHE A 43 16.45 9.07 -16.33
C PHE A 43 17.05 7.71 -16.69
N LYS A 44 16.70 6.70 -15.88
CA LYS A 44 16.93 5.29 -16.19
C LYS A 44 15.59 4.69 -16.62
N PHE A 45 15.46 4.37 -17.91
CA PHE A 45 14.29 3.71 -18.44
C PHE A 45 14.19 2.27 -17.88
N LEU A 46 13.08 1.94 -17.23
CA LEU A 46 12.87 0.61 -16.68
C LEU A 46 12.07 -0.25 -17.67
N LYS A 47 12.66 -1.35 -18.13
CA LYS A 47 12.11 -2.25 -19.17
C LYS A 47 10.69 -2.74 -18.85
N PHE A 48 10.32 -2.84 -17.57
CA PHE A 48 9.00 -3.28 -17.14
C PHE A 48 7.88 -2.27 -17.46
N TRP A 49 8.17 -0.99 -17.65
CA TRP A 49 7.15 0.02 -17.97
C TRP A 49 6.42 -0.31 -19.27
N ARG A 50 7.08 -0.95 -20.23
CA ARG A 50 6.46 -1.43 -21.48
C ARG A 50 5.42 -2.52 -21.28
N LYS A 51 5.43 -3.21 -20.13
CA LYS A 51 4.47 -4.28 -19.82
C LYS A 51 3.13 -3.74 -19.31
N HIS A 52 3.07 -2.46 -18.92
CA HIS A 52 1.83 -1.88 -18.40
C HIS A 52 0.89 -1.49 -19.55
N TYR A 53 -0.34 -1.98 -19.53
CA TYR A 53 -1.32 -1.80 -20.62
C TYR A 53 -1.59 -0.32 -20.99
N GLN A 54 -1.53 0.59 -20.02
CA GLN A 54 -1.73 2.03 -20.26
C GLN A 54 -0.48 2.78 -20.70
N PHE A 55 0.70 2.14 -20.70
CA PHE A 55 1.98 2.82 -20.90
C PHE A 55 2.05 3.53 -22.25
N LYS A 56 1.64 2.86 -23.32
CA LYS A 56 1.70 3.39 -24.69
C LYS A 56 0.78 4.62 -24.87
N GLY A 57 -0.50 4.48 -24.50
CA GLY A 57 -1.47 5.58 -24.60
C GLY A 57 -1.11 6.79 -23.73
N LEU A 58 -0.44 6.56 -22.60
CA LEU A 58 -0.02 7.62 -21.72
C LEU A 58 1.20 8.40 -22.25
N ILE A 59 2.14 7.73 -22.91
CA ILE A 59 3.25 8.41 -23.60
C ILE A 59 2.70 9.27 -24.74
N GLU A 60 1.83 8.71 -25.58
CA GLU A 60 1.22 9.42 -26.72
C GLU A 60 0.44 10.66 -26.27
N ALA A 61 -0.38 10.54 -25.22
CA ALA A 61 -1.14 11.67 -24.67
C ALA A 61 -0.25 12.79 -24.12
N ASN A 62 0.90 12.46 -23.50
CA ASN A 62 1.82 13.44 -22.93
C ASN A 62 2.83 13.99 -23.97
N TRP A 63 3.04 13.29 -25.08
CA TRP A 63 3.99 13.70 -26.12
C TRP A 63 3.48 14.90 -26.92
N LYS A 64 2.16 14.97 -27.16
CA LYS A 64 1.48 16.02 -27.95
C LYS A 64 1.42 17.41 -27.30
N VAL A 65 1.89 17.56 -26.06
CA VAL A 65 1.89 18.86 -25.37
C VAL A 65 3.10 19.70 -25.83
N ASN A 66 2.84 20.88 -26.40
CA ASN A 66 3.90 21.82 -26.80
C ASN A 66 4.63 22.35 -25.57
N PHE A 67 5.97 22.32 -25.62
CA PHE A 67 6.84 22.83 -24.58
C PHE A 67 7.96 23.60 -25.27
N VAL A 68 8.26 24.81 -24.79
CA VAL A 68 9.36 25.63 -25.31
C VAL A 68 10.54 25.51 -24.33
N GLY A 69 11.71 25.14 -24.84
CA GLY A 69 12.93 24.93 -24.06
C GLY A 69 13.87 23.91 -24.71
N CYS A 70 15.11 23.76 -24.23
CA CYS A 70 16.01 22.74 -24.77
C CYS A 70 15.45 21.32 -24.51
N PRO A 71 15.75 20.31 -25.36
CA PRO A 71 15.15 18.97 -25.27
C PRO A 71 15.19 18.34 -23.87
N PHE A 72 16.23 18.61 -23.08
CA PHE A 72 16.38 18.17 -21.70
C PHE A 72 15.40 18.85 -20.72
N MET A 73 15.17 20.16 -20.88
CA MET A 73 14.19 20.93 -20.11
C MET A 73 12.75 20.58 -20.47
N ILE A 74 12.50 20.08 -21.69
CA ILE A 74 11.18 19.57 -22.12
C ILE A 74 10.93 18.15 -21.58
N PHE A 75 11.97 17.32 -21.55
CA PHE A 75 11.86 15.91 -21.18
C PHE A 75 11.56 15.71 -19.69
N LYS A 76 12.26 16.43 -18.78
CA LYS A 76 12.07 16.27 -17.33
C LYS A 76 10.64 16.57 -16.84
N PRO A 77 9.97 17.66 -17.26
CA PRO A 77 8.60 17.98 -16.84
C PRO A 77 7.56 17.00 -17.39
N LYS A 78 7.69 16.59 -18.66
CA LYS A 78 6.78 15.62 -19.30
C LYS A 78 6.83 14.27 -18.61
N LEU A 79 8.04 13.78 -18.31
CA LEU A 79 8.24 12.54 -17.59
C LEU A 79 7.72 12.64 -16.14
N ARG A 80 7.97 13.75 -15.44
CA ARG A 80 7.50 13.96 -14.06
C ARG A 80 5.97 14.04 -13.97
N ARG A 81 5.30 14.62 -14.97
CA ARG A 81 3.82 14.66 -15.06
C ARG A 81 3.23 13.29 -15.34
N SER A 82 3.75 12.60 -16.34
CA SER A 82 3.39 11.21 -16.68
C SER A 82 3.53 10.28 -15.46
N ARG A 83 4.64 10.42 -14.72
CA ARG A 83 4.89 9.67 -13.48
C ARG A 83 3.95 10.09 -12.34
N ARG A 84 3.55 11.36 -12.19
CA ARG A 84 2.65 11.76 -11.08
C ARG A 84 1.20 11.32 -11.29
N SER A 85 0.69 11.35 -12.51
CA SER A 85 -0.73 11.07 -12.79
C SER A 85 -1.10 9.60 -12.52
N SER A 86 -0.26 8.66 -12.97
CA SER A 86 -0.56 7.24 -12.84
C SER A 86 -0.05 6.62 -11.54
N PHE A 87 1.11 7.07 -11.03
CA PHE A 87 1.73 6.38 -9.89
C PHE A 87 1.06 6.72 -8.57
N LYS A 88 0.53 7.94 -8.37
CA LYS A 88 -0.14 8.30 -7.10
C LYS A 88 -1.38 7.45 -6.84
N LYS A 89 -2.18 7.18 -7.88
CA LYS A 89 -3.40 6.35 -7.75
C LYS A 89 -3.06 4.90 -7.47
N VAL A 90 -2.06 4.34 -8.18
CA VAL A 90 -1.60 2.97 -7.97
C VAL A 90 -0.93 2.80 -6.60
N GLU A 91 -0.12 3.77 -6.18
CA GLU A 91 0.54 3.76 -4.88
C GLU A 91 -0.46 3.84 -3.73
N ALA A 92 -1.47 4.71 -3.83
CA ALA A 92 -2.55 4.80 -2.84
C ALA A 92 -3.34 3.48 -2.75
N LYS A 93 -3.64 2.87 -3.90
CA LYS A 93 -4.36 1.59 -3.95
C LYS A 93 -3.53 0.44 -3.35
N LEU A 94 -2.23 0.42 -3.62
CA LEU A 94 -1.29 -0.55 -3.05
C LEU A 94 -1.18 -0.41 -1.53
N LYS A 95 -1.02 0.83 -1.02
CA LYS A 95 -1.01 1.12 0.42
C LYS A 95 -2.31 0.67 1.10
N LYS A 96 -3.45 0.90 0.44
CA LYS A 96 -4.75 0.42 0.93
C LYS A 96 -4.80 -1.11 1.05
N TYR A 97 -4.36 -1.85 0.02
CA TYR A 97 -4.36 -3.31 0.08
C TYR A 97 -3.42 -3.85 1.16
N TRP A 98 -2.23 -3.27 1.33
CA TRP A 98 -1.33 -3.65 2.41
C TRP A 98 -1.92 -3.41 3.79
N HIS A 99 -2.59 -2.26 3.99
CA HIS A 99 -3.25 -1.97 5.25
C HIS A 99 -4.36 -3.00 5.56
N ASN A 100 -5.20 -3.32 4.57
CA ASN A 100 -6.25 -4.33 4.73
C ASN A 100 -5.70 -5.72 5.06
N GLU A 101 -4.60 -6.11 4.41
CA GLU A 101 -3.93 -7.40 4.67
C GLU A 101 -3.32 -7.44 6.08
N GLU A 102 -2.73 -6.34 6.52
CA GLU A 102 -2.20 -6.20 7.88
C GLU A 102 -3.30 -6.33 8.94
N GLU A 103 -4.41 -5.62 8.76
CA GLU A 103 -5.56 -5.67 9.67
C GLU A 103 -6.16 -7.07 9.75
N TYR A 104 -6.28 -7.76 8.60
CA TYR A 104 -6.69 -9.16 8.55
C TYR A 104 -5.77 -10.08 9.37
N TRP A 105 -4.44 -9.96 9.21
CA TRP A 105 -3.50 -10.80 9.95
C TRP A 105 -3.43 -10.43 11.43
N LYS A 106 -3.65 -9.17 11.79
CA LYS A 106 -3.78 -8.72 13.18
C LYS A 106 -4.99 -9.37 13.86
N GLN A 107 -6.16 -9.33 13.23
CA GLN A 107 -7.36 -10.01 13.73
C GLN A 107 -7.12 -11.53 13.85
N LYS A 108 -6.54 -12.14 12.82
CA LYS A 108 -6.34 -13.60 12.75
C LYS A 108 -5.28 -14.14 13.72
N SER A 109 -4.30 -13.32 14.11
CA SER A 109 -3.28 -13.70 15.09
C SER A 109 -3.75 -13.57 16.54
N GLY A 110 -4.75 -12.72 16.84
CA GLY A 110 -5.30 -12.54 18.19
C GLY A 110 -4.31 -11.91 19.18
N MET A 111 -3.32 -11.17 18.69
CA MET A 111 -2.23 -10.58 19.49
C MET A 111 -2.58 -9.14 19.91
N ARG A 112 -2.62 -8.84 21.22
CA ARG A 112 -2.95 -7.50 21.74
C ARG A 112 -1.83 -6.46 21.57
N TRP A 113 -0.59 -6.89 21.31
CA TRP A 113 0.58 -6.01 21.30
C TRP A 113 1.28 -6.01 19.94
N PHE A 114 1.21 -4.86 19.27
CA PHE A 114 2.09 -4.45 18.18
C PHE A 114 2.99 -3.33 18.74
N LYS A 115 4.02 -3.69 19.50
CA LYS A 115 5.19 -2.82 19.66
C LYS A 115 6.17 -3.26 18.58
N ASP A 116 6.58 -2.32 17.76
CA ASP A 116 7.68 -2.45 16.81
C ASP A 116 7.38 -3.25 15.53
N GLY A 117 6.57 -2.62 14.67
CA GLY A 117 7.06 -2.20 13.35
C GLY A 117 7.50 -3.25 12.33
N ASP A 118 7.40 -4.55 12.58
CA ASP A 118 7.84 -5.55 11.61
C ASP A 118 6.67 -6.07 10.76
N ARG A 119 6.64 -5.60 9.51
CA ARG A 119 5.55 -5.78 8.55
C ARG A 119 5.60 -7.18 7.95
N ASN A 120 4.55 -7.99 8.12
CA ASN A 120 4.37 -9.27 7.43
C ASN A 120 5.59 -10.22 7.48
N THR A 121 6.20 -10.37 8.65
CA THR A 121 7.43 -11.15 8.79
C THR A 121 7.18 -12.64 8.92
N LYS A 122 8.22 -13.43 8.63
CA LYS A 122 8.24 -14.88 8.88
C LYS A 122 7.78 -15.24 10.29
N PHE A 123 8.02 -14.36 11.27
CA PHE A 123 7.55 -14.49 12.63
C PHE A 123 6.01 -14.63 12.72
N PHE A 124 5.23 -13.74 12.08
CA PHE A 124 3.77 -13.83 12.11
C PHE A 124 3.25 -15.09 11.44
N HIS A 125 3.82 -15.45 10.30
CA HIS A 125 3.45 -16.69 9.63
C HIS A 125 3.77 -17.91 10.49
N ASN A 126 4.91 -17.93 11.18
CA ASN A 126 5.28 -19.01 12.09
C ASN A 126 4.40 -19.04 13.34
N TYR A 127 4.05 -17.87 13.90
CA TYR A 127 3.14 -17.74 15.04
C TYR A 127 1.73 -18.26 14.69
N VAL A 128 1.16 -17.80 13.57
CA VAL A 128 -0.16 -18.27 13.10
C VAL A 128 -0.12 -19.76 12.77
N LYS A 129 0.94 -20.26 12.14
CA LYS A 129 1.13 -21.71 11.89
C LYS A 129 1.20 -22.50 13.20
N GLY A 130 1.97 -22.01 14.18
CA GLY A 130 2.08 -22.63 15.50
C GLY A 130 0.73 -22.66 16.23
N ARG A 131 0.00 -21.55 16.23
CA ARG A 131 -1.35 -21.48 16.81
C ARG A 131 -2.32 -22.41 16.10
N ARG A 132 -2.32 -22.50 14.77
CA ARG A 132 -3.13 -23.46 14.00
C ARG A 132 -2.80 -24.90 14.36
N LYS A 133 -1.52 -25.23 14.56
CA LYS A 133 -1.09 -26.57 14.98
C LYS A 133 -1.62 -26.89 16.38
N ARG A 134 -1.53 -25.94 17.33
CA ARG A 134 -1.97 -26.12 18.72
C ARG A 134 -3.49 -26.17 18.87
N LEU A 135 -4.24 -25.38 18.09
CA LEU A 135 -5.70 -25.34 18.13
C LEU A 135 -6.36 -26.32 17.17
N ARG A 136 -5.59 -27.21 16.56
CA ARG A 136 -6.14 -28.25 15.70
C ARG A 136 -6.86 -29.26 16.59
N ILE A 137 -8.16 -29.41 16.37
CA ILE A 137 -8.94 -30.49 16.96
C ILE A 137 -8.49 -31.79 16.26
N HIS A 138 -7.88 -32.69 17.02
CA HIS A 138 -7.34 -33.96 16.53
C HIS A 138 -8.40 -35.06 16.56
N ASP A 139 -9.18 -35.08 17.62
CA ASP A 139 -10.23 -36.02 17.87
C ASP A 139 -11.36 -35.39 18.68
N ILE A 140 -12.55 -35.97 18.54
CA ILE A 140 -13.71 -35.65 19.37
C ILE A 140 -14.32 -36.97 19.84
N GLN A 141 -14.81 -36.99 21.08
CA GLN A 141 -15.56 -38.13 21.62
C GLN A 141 -17.06 -37.84 21.54
N LYS A 142 -17.83 -38.81 21.02
CA LYS A 142 -19.29 -38.70 21.00
C LYS A 142 -19.87 -38.92 22.39
N THR A 143 -20.93 -38.19 22.72
CA THR A 143 -21.66 -38.28 23.98
C THR A 143 -22.42 -39.60 24.15
N GLN A 144 -22.82 -40.26 23.06
CA GLN A 144 -23.73 -41.43 23.10
C GLN A 144 -23.05 -42.79 22.89
N GLY A 145 -21.72 -42.85 22.88
CA GLY A 145 -20.97 -44.09 22.73
C GLY A 145 -19.52 -43.73 22.49
N GLY A 146 -18.61 -44.27 23.29
CA GLY A 146 -17.19 -43.85 23.43
C GLY A 146 -16.31 -43.93 22.17
N ASP A 147 -16.90 -43.97 20.99
CA ASP A 147 -16.24 -43.87 19.70
C ASP A 147 -15.58 -42.50 19.55
N THR A 148 -14.28 -42.54 19.27
CA THR A 148 -13.44 -41.37 19.05
C THR A 148 -13.32 -41.11 17.56
N ILE A 149 -13.81 -39.96 17.09
CA ILE A 149 -13.73 -39.56 15.69
C ILE A 149 -12.43 -38.78 15.48
N THR A 150 -11.54 -39.29 14.64
CA THR A 150 -10.25 -38.67 14.28
C THR A 150 -10.25 -38.03 12.88
N SER A 151 -11.23 -38.36 12.04
CA SER A 151 -11.33 -37.85 10.67
C SER A 151 -11.85 -36.41 10.63
N THR A 152 -11.04 -35.49 10.08
CA THR A 152 -11.38 -34.05 10.00
C THR A 152 -12.74 -33.77 9.34
N LYS A 153 -13.15 -34.59 8.37
CA LYS A 153 -14.46 -34.45 7.70
C LYS A 153 -15.60 -34.87 8.63
N GLU A 154 -15.44 -35.99 9.33
CA GLU A 154 -16.44 -36.53 10.26
C GLU A 154 -16.56 -35.66 11.51
N ILE A 155 -15.45 -35.06 11.99
CA ILE A 155 -15.47 -34.04 13.06
C ILE A 155 -16.38 -32.87 12.66
N GLY A 156 -16.27 -32.39 11.42
CA GLY A 156 -17.11 -31.29 10.93
C GLY A 156 -18.60 -31.64 10.93
N VAL A 157 -18.96 -32.83 10.43
CA VAL A 157 -20.36 -33.29 10.41
C VAL A 157 -20.91 -33.48 11.82
N ALA A 158 -20.13 -34.11 12.70
CA ALA A 158 -20.53 -34.36 14.09
C ALA A 158 -20.75 -33.06 14.88
N LEU A 159 -19.91 -32.05 14.66
CA LEU A 159 -20.09 -30.73 15.29
C LEU A 159 -21.36 -30.02 14.83
N VAL A 160 -21.69 -30.11 13.52
CA VAL A 160 -22.93 -29.52 12.99
C VAL A 160 -24.14 -30.16 13.64
N VAL A 161 -24.21 -31.50 13.65
CA VAL A 161 -25.32 -32.24 14.29
C VAL A 161 -25.45 -31.90 15.77
N TYR A 162 -24.33 -31.89 16.51
CA TYR A 162 -24.33 -31.58 17.94
C TYR A 162 -24.87 -30.18 18.23
N PHE A 163 -24.42 -29.16 17.49
CA PHE A 163 -24.91 -27.80 17.71
C PHE A 163 -26.34 -27.60 17.20
N GLU A 164 -26.75 -28.28 16.12
CA GLU A 164 -28.16 -28.29 15.69
C GLU A 164 -29.08 -28.87 16.77
N GLU A 165 -28.68 -29.96 17.44
CA GLU A 165 -29.42 -30.53 18.57
C GLU A 165 -29.40 -29.60 19.79
N GLN A 166 -28.24 -29.03 20.14
CA GLN A 166 -28.09 -28.14 21.29
C GLN A 166 -28.91 -26.84 21.18
N PHE A 167 -29.11 -26.35 19.96
CA PHE A 167 -29.88 -25.13 19.67
C PHE A 167 -31.27 -25.41 19.09
N ARG A 168 -31.72 -26.68 19.08
CA ARG A 168 -33.14 -26.98 18.87
C ARG A 168 -33.89 -26.54 20.11
N GLU A 169 -34.92 -25.74 19.89
CA GLU A 169 -35.85 -25.35 20.93
C GLU A 169 -36.60 -26.62 21.38
N ASP A 170 -36.39 -27.06 22.62
CA ASP A 170 -37.30 -28.00 23.25
C ASP A 170 -38.65 -27.32 23.29
N SER A 171 -39.70 -28.00 22.86
CA SER A 171 -41.05 -27.43 22.78
C SER A 171 -41.40 -26.87 24.15
N CYS A 172 -41.41 -25.54 24.26
CA CYS A 172 -41.83 -24.86 25.46
C CYS A 172 -43.29 -25.28 25.67
N ASN A 173 -43.56 -26.11 26.68
CA ASN A 173 -44.90 -26.12 27.25
C ASN A 173 -45.02 -24.75 27.92
N GLU A 174 -45.56 -23.79 27.18
CA GLU A 174 -45.72 -22.42 27.64
C GLU A 174 -46.76 -22.41 28.76
N ASP A 175 -46.32 -22.71 29.99
CA ASP A 175 -47.09 -22.46 31.20
C ASP A 175 -47.08 -20.96 31.47
N TYR A 176 -47.99 -20.28 30.79
CA TYR A 176 -48.25 -18.87 30.97
C TYR A 176 -48.93 -18.54 32.32
N GLY A 177 -49.10 -19.49 33.23
CA GLY A 177 -49.68 -19.27 34.55
C GLY A 177 -48.93 -18.19 35.35
N LEU A 178 -47.63 -18.00 35.10
CA LEU A 178 -46.81 -16.98 35.74
C LEU A 178 -47.05 -15.56 35.21
N LEU A 179 -47.64 -15.41 34.01
CA LEU A 179 -48.02 -14.09 33.48
C LEU A 179 -49.18 -13.47 34.27
N HIS A 180 -49.99 -14.28 34.98
CA HIS A 180 -51.07 -13.78 35.83
C HIS A 180 -50.60 -13.02 37.08
N VAL A 181 -49.32 -13.21 37.48
CA VAL A 181 -48.70 -12.52 38.62
C VAL A 181 -48.20 -11.12 38.22
N ILE A 182 -48.06 -10.86 36.92
CA ILE A 182 -47.65 -9.55 36.42
C ILE A 182 -48.85 -8.60 36.57
N LEU A 183 -48.71 -7.63 37.48
CA LEU A 183 -49.69 -6.57 37.68
C LEU A 183 -49.87 -5.78 36.37
N ASN A 184 -51.09 -5.80 35.84
CA ASN A 184 -51.47 -4.96 34.70
C ASN A 184 -51.43 -3.49 35.14
N LEU A 185 -50.36 -2.80 34.76
CA LEU A 185 -50.15 -1.36 35.02
C LEU A 185 -50.74 -0.46 33.93
N ILE A 186 -51.51 -1.01 32.99
CA ILE A 186 -52.19 -0.23 31.97
C ILE A 186 -53.60 0.10 32.46
N THR A 187 -53.82 1.37 32.84
CA THR A 187 -55.15 1.93 33.03
C THR A 187 -55.86 2.04 31.68
N PRO A 188 -57.08 1.51 31.51
CA PRO A 188 -57.86 1.77 30.30
C PRO A 188 -58.30 3.24 30.30
N GLU A 189 -58.15 3.90 29.15
CA GLU A 189 -58.76 5.21 28.86
C GLU A 189 -60.29 5.10 28.70
#